data_AF-A0A355CGV2-F1
#
_entry.id   AF-A0A355CGV2-F1
#
_cell.length_a   1.000
_cell.length_b   1.000
_cell.length_c   1.000
_cell.angle_alpha   90.00
_cell.angle_beta   90.00
_cell.angle_gamma   90.00
#
_symmetry.space_group_name_H-M   'P 1'
#
loop_
_entity.id
_entity.type
_entity.pdbx_description
1 polymer ?
#
loop_
_entity_poly.entity_id
_entity_poly.type
_entity_poly.pdbx_seq_one_letter_code
_entity_poly.pdbx_strand_id
1 'polypeptide(L)' 'MLTGELDVIKDFKADQDQMGLQGWGTINASDLLRGIATSPFQIGDTKDGTILSSSSGGKVLLESVKLTQLSANNFMFS' A
#
# COMPACT_ATOMS: atom_id res chain seq x y z
N MET A 1 -0.88 -11.46 7.23
CA MET A 1 -2.19 -10.88 6.88
C MET A 1 -3.08 -11.99 6.37
N LEU A 2 -4.25 -12.18 6.96
CA LEU A 2 -5.24 -13.09 6.38
C LEU A 2 -6.00 -12.38 5.26
N THR A 3 -6.38 -13.11 4.22
CA THR A 3 -7.18 -12.58 3.11
C THR A 3 -8.48 -12.00 3.66
N GLY A 4 -8.73 -10.71 3.40
CA GLY A 4 -9.95 -10.00 3.82
C GLY A 4 -9.82 -9.15 5.09
N GLU A 5 -8.71 -9.27 5.85
CA GLU A 5 -8.46 -8.40 7.00
C GLU A 5 -7.95 -7.02 6.56
N LEU A 6 -8.40 -5.99 7.28
CA LEU A 6 -7.92 -4.61 7.14
C LEU A 6 -7.00 -4.29 8.31
N ASP A 7 -5.72 -4.07 8.01
CA ASP A 7 -4.76 -3.52 8.95
C ASP A 7 -4.72 -1.99 8.82
N VAL A 8 -4.63 -1.29 9.94
CA VAL A 8 -4.57 0.18 9.99
C VAL A 8 -3.28 0.61 10.65
N ILE A 9 -2.46 1.37 9.93
CA ILE A 9 -1.21 1.97 10.42
C ILE A 9 -1.46 3.45 10.67
N LYS A 10 -1.26 3.90 11.91
CA LYS A 10 -1.69 5.24 12.37
C LYS A 10 -0.58 6.29 12.37
N ASP A 11 0.67 5.85 12.34
CA ASP A 11 1.85 6.67 12.57
C ASP A 11 2.89 6.53 11.45
N PHE A 12 2.47 6.06 10.27
CA PHE A 12 3.34 5.94 9.11
C PHE A 12 3.83 7.30 8.62
N LYS A 13 5.14 7.47 8.52
CA LYS A 13 5.80 8.69 8.04
C LYS A 13 6.35 8.49 6.65
N ALA A 14 5.71 9.06 5.64
CA ALA A 14 6.05 8.81 4.24
C ALA A 14 7.48 9.25 3.84
N ASP A 15 8.12 10.13 4.59
CA ASP A 15 9.51 10.58 4.38
C ASP A 15 10.56 9.74 5.10
N GLN A 16 10.16 8.83 6.00
CA GLN A 16 11.06 8.07 6.89
C GLN A 16 10.85 6.57 6.82
N ASP A 17 9.59 6.13 6.68
CA ASP A 17 9.21 4.75 6.88
C ASP A 17 9.12 3.98 5.57
N GLN A 18 9.35 2.67 5.70
CA GLN A 18 9.21 1.69 4.64
C GLN A 18 8.44 0.49 5.17
N MET A 19 7.58 -0.08 4.34
CA MET A 19 6.74 -1.23 4.68
C MET A 19 7.05 -2.42 3.78
N GLY A 20 7.19 -3.60 4.40
CA GLY A 20 7.27 -4.87 3.69
C GLY A 20 5.88 -5.46 3.47
N LEU A 21 5.54 -5.74 2.22
CA LEU A 21 4.28 -6.37 1.80
C LEU A 21 4.54 -7.82 1.37
N GLN A 22 4.97 -8.64 2.32
CA GLN A 22 5.32 -10.04 2.08
C GLN A 22 4.09 -10.86 1.67
N GLY A 23 4.25 -11.68 0.62
CA GLY A 23 3.20 -12.58 0.14
C GLY A 23 2.09 -11.89 -0.67
N TRP A 24 2.22 -10.58 -0.92
CA TRP A 24 1.32 -9.89 -1.83
C TRP A 24 1.67 -10.15 -3.30
N GLY A 25 2.85 -10.75 -3.57
CA GLY A 25 3.37 -11.05 -4.90
C GLY A 25 4.41 -10.03 -5.36
N THR A 26 4.89 -10.17 -6.59
CA THR A 26 5.89 -9.26 -7.16
C THR A 26 5.21 -8.14 -7.94
N ILE A 27 5.29 -6.91 -7.44
CA ILE A 27 4.86 -5.70 -8.15
C ILE A 27 5.93 -4.61 -8.01
N ASN A 28 6.10 -3.81 -9.05
CA ASN A 28 6.92 -2.61 -8.98
C ASN A 28 6.16 -1.52 -8.22
N ALA A 29 6.75 -1.01 -7.14
CA ALA A 29 6.15 0.04 -6.31
C ALA A 29 5.84 1.33 -7.10
N SER A 30 6.65 1.68 -8.09
CA SER A 30 6.41 2.84 -8.95
C SER A 30 5.21 2.63 -9.85
N ASP A 31 5.02 1.43 -10.40
CA ASP A 31 3.85 1.11 -11.23
C ASP A 31 2.57 1.12 -10.39
N LEU A 32 2.63 0.65 -9.14
CA LEU A 32 1.56 0.76 -8.16
C LEU A 32 1.14 2.21 -7.93
N LEU A 33 2.08 3.08 -7.58
CA LEU A 33 1.78 4.49 -7.29
C LEU A 33 1.30 5.26 -8.53
N ARG A 34 1.68 4.82 -9.73
CA ARG A 34 1.20 5.40 -11.00
C ARG A 34 -0.12 4.80 -11.47
N GLY A 35 -0.66 3.80 -10.77
CA GLY A 35 -1.91 3.11 -11.13
C GLY A 35 -1.84 2.33 -12.44
N ILE A 36 -0.65 1.87 -12.85
CA ILE A 36 -0.44 1.23 -14.16
C ILE A 36 -0.80 -0.26 -14.07
N ALA A 37 -1.96 -0.64 -14.60
CA ALA A 37 -2.38 -2.04 -14.85
C ALA A 37 -2.05 -3.02 -13.70
N THR A 38 -2.30 -2.61 -12.46
CA THR A 38 -1.78 -3.30 -11.29
C THR A 38 -2.65 -4.44 -10.78
N SER A 39 -3.72 -4.85 -11.48
CA SER A 39 -4.57 -5.95 -11.03
C SER A 39 -3.75 -7.21 -10.73
N PRO A 40 -3.83 -7.78 -9.51
CA PRO A 40 -4.90 -7.57 -8.52
C PRO A 40 -4.64 -6.51 -7.44
N PHE A 41 -3.51 -5.80 -7.49
CA PHE A 41 -3.16 -4.73 -6.56
C PHE A 41 -3.92 -3.44 -6.86
N GLN A 42 -4.38 -2.80 -5.80
CA GLN A 42 -5.04 -1.50 -5.86
C GLN A 42 -4.46 -0.59 -4.78
N ILE A 43 -4.21 0.66 -5.14
CA ILE A 43 -3.86 1.73 -4.22
C ILE A 43 -4.72 2.94 -4.51
N GLY A 44 -5.13 3.67 -3.48
CA GLY A 44 -5.89 4.90 -3.67
C GLY A 44 -6.16 5.66 -2.38
N ASP A 45 -6.44 6.95 -2.55
CA ASP A 45 -6.87 7.79 -1.44
C ASP A 45 -8.32 7.47 -1.02
N THR A 46 -8.55 7.53 0.28
CA THR A 46 -9.85 7.50 0.93
C THR A 46 -10.02 8.78 1.78
N LYS A 47 -11.17 8.92 2.45
CA LYS A 47 -11.36 10.00 3.43
C LYS A 47 -10.35 9.92 4.59
N ASP A 48 -9.97 8.70 4.99
CA ASP A 48 -9.19 8.45 6.21
C ASP A 48 -7.67 8.34 5.94
N GLY A 49 -7.26 8.22 4.68
CA GLY A 49 -5.85 8.02 4.31
C GLY A 49 -5.70 7.24 3.00
N THR A 50 -4.56 6.59 2.79
CA THR A 50 -4.29 5.79 1.59
C THR A 50 -4.53 4.32 1.88
N ILE A 51 -5.35 3.66 1.07
CA ILE A 51 -5.59 2.23 1.17
C ILE A 51 -4.81 1.47 0.11
N LEU A 52 -4.16 0.39 0.51
CA LEU A 52 -3.54 -0.63 -0.34
C LEU A 52 -4.32 -1.93 -0.21
N SER A 53 -4.51 -2.65 -1.31
CA SER A 53 -5.10 -3.99 -1.28
C SER A 53 -4.57 -4.87 -2.39
N SER A 54 -4.59 -6.18 -2.17
CA SER A 54 -4.29 -7.20 -3.18
C SER A 54 -5.27 -8.37 -3.02
N SER A 55 -5.57 -9.11 -4.08
CA SER A 55 -6.40 -10.32 -3.98
C SER A 55 -5.70 -11.48 -3.27
N SER A 56 -4.37 -11.52 -3.33
CA SER A 56 -3.53 -12.49 -2.60
C SER A 56 -3.13 -11.99 -1.21
N GLY A 57 -3.23 -10.66 -1.00
CA GLY A 57 -2.95 -9.99 0.27
C GLY A 57 -4.22 -9.61 1.04
N GLY A 58 -4.02 -8.91 2.15
CA GLY A 58 -5.11 -8.25 2.88
C GLY A 58 -5.39 -6.85 2.34
N LYS A 59 -5.92 -5.98 3.19
CA LYS A 59 -5.99 -4.54 2.96
C LYS A 59 -5.16 -3.83 4.02
N VAL A 60 -4.50 -2.74 3.66
CA VAL A 60 -3.78 -1.89 4.60
C VAL A 60 -4.19 -0.44 4.40
N LEU A 61 -4.60 0.23 5.45
CA LEU A 61 -4.85 1.68 5.48
C LEU A 61 -3.68 2.37 6.17
N LEU A 62 -3.01 3.27 5.46
CA LEU A 62 -2.10 4.25 6.04
C LEU A 62 -2.93 5.47 6.43
N GLU A 63 -3.34 5.55 7.70
CA GLU A 63 -4.22 6.59 8.23
C GLU A 63 -3.53 7.96 8.15
N SER A 64 -4.27 8.98 7.75
CA SER A 64 -3.80 10.36 7.57
C SER A 64 -2.67 10.58 6.56
N VAL A 65 -2.26 9.54 5.82
CA VAL A 65 -1.27 9.62 4.74
C VAL A 65 -1.98 9.65 3.39
N LYS A 66 -1.63 10.59 2.52
CA LYS A 66 -2.18 10.72 1.17
C LYS A 66 -1.24 10.13 0.12
N LEU A 67 -1.82 9.68 -0.99
CA LEU A 67 -1.08 9.03 -2.07
C LEU A 67 0.03 9.93 -2.63
N THR A 68 -0.21 11.24 -2.68
CA THR A 68 0.77 12.25 -3.14
C THR A 68 1.98 12.42 -2.23
N GLN A 69 1.91 11.92 -0.99
CA GLN A 69 3.03 11.95 -0.04
C GLN A 69 3.89 10.68 -0.15
N LEU A 70 3.38 9.62 -0.78
CA LEU A 70 4.05 8.34 -0.90
C LEU A 70 4.98 8.30 -2.12
N SER A 71 5.99 7.46 -2.00
CA SER A 71 7.00 7.20 -3.02
C SER A 71 7.27 5.71 -3.12
N ALA A 72 7.93 5.29 -4.21
CA ALA A 72 8.28 3.89 -4.43
C ALA A 72 9.15 3.31 -3.29
N ASN A 73 9.93 4.15 -2.60
CA ASN A 73 10.78 3.74 -1.49
C ASN A 73 10.00 3.31 -0.25
N ASN A 74 8.73 3.71 -0.13
CA ASN A 74 7.90 3.33 1.01
C ASN A 74 7.47 1.85 0.96
N PHE A 75 7.64 1.16 -0.17
CA PHE A 75 7.11 -0.19 -0.36
C PHE A 75 8.19 -1.17 -0.80
N MET A 76 8.31 -2.27 -0.07
CA MET A 76 9.09 -3.45 -0.46
C MET A 76 8.15 -4.62 -0.68
N PHE A 77 8.15 -5.16 -1.89
CA PHE A 77 7.40 -6.36 -2.25
C PHE A 77 8.34 -7.55 -2.29
N SER A 78 8.00 -8.63 -1.58
CA SER A 78 8.76 -9.89 -1.56
C SER A 78 7.90 -11.12 -1.31
#